data_AF-A0A936M688-F1
#
_entry.id   AF-A0A936M688-F1
#
_cell.length_a   1.000
_cell.length_b   1.000
_cell.length_c   1.000
_cell.angle_alpha   90.00
_cell.angle_beta   90.00
_cell.angle_gamma   90.00
#
_symmetry.space_group_name_H-M   'P 1'
#
loop_
_entity.id
_entity.type
_entity.pdbx_description
1 polymer ?
#
loop_
_entity_poly.entity_id
_entity_poly.type
_entity_poly.pdbx_seq_one_letter_code
_entity_poly.pdbx_strand_id
1 'polypeptide(L)'
;MVGILVHGDNHFIVAGPEPDREAALALARHWSLIRIGSTMPPGLAQWTIRTREFRENLAWAVVVPGGGGRTPAVTQLLEEIAARGVVIRDAGGERW
;
A
#
# COMPACT_ATOMS: atom_id res chain seq x y z
N MET A 1 11.35 5.96 -5.54
CA MET A 1 11.21 4.69 -4.79
C MET A 1 9.89 4.06 -5.16
N VAL A 2 9.77 2.74 -5.00
CA VAL A 2 8.53 1.99 -5.24
C VAL A 2 8.22 1.23 -3.96
N GLY A 3 6.96 1.13 -3.60
CA GLY A 3 6.54 0.21 -2.56
C GLY A 3 5.15 -0.31 -2.81
N ILE A 4 4.61 -0.97 -1.78
CA ILE A 4 3.32 -1.63 -1.85
C ILE A 4 2.42 -1.17 -0.71
N LEU A 5 1.19 -0.80 -1.07
CA LEU A 5 0.13 -0.47 -0.14
C LEU A 5 -0.89 -1.60 -0.15
N VAL A 6 -1.02 -2.33 0.96
CA VAL A 6 -1.97 -3.43 1.13
C VAL A 6 -3.20 -2.93 1.89
N HIS A 7 -4.39 -3.27 1.43
CA HIS A 7 -5.65 -2.92 2.07
C HIS A 7 -6.62 -4.10 2.00
N GLY A 8 -6.82 -4.78 3.14
CA GLY A 8 -7.61 -6.00 3.23
C GLY A 8 -7.04 -7.14 2.39
N ASP A 9 -7.78 -7.55 1.36
CA ASP A 9 -7.42 -8.58 0.38
C ASP A 9 -6.82 -8.03 -0.92
N ASN A 10 -6.69 -6.71 -1.02
CA ASN A 10 -6.16 -6.03 -2.20
C ASN A 10 -4.81 -5.35 -1.92
N HIS A 11 -4.06 -5.07 -2.97
CA HIS A 11 -2.80 -4.34 -2.89
C HIS A 11 -2.56 -3.45 -4.11
N PHE A 12 -1.86 -2.36 -3.91
CA PHE A 12 -1.42 -1.44 -4.95
C PHE A 12 0.10 -1.34 -4.93
N ILE A 13 0.74 -1.50 -6.10
CA ILE A 13 2.14 -1.13 -6.25
C ILE A 13 2.18 0.36 -6.59
N VAL A 14 3.00 1.10 -5.85
CA VAL A 14 2.97 2.56 -5.83
C VAL A 14 4.39 3.10 -6.02
N ALA A 15 4.58 3.95 -7.02
CA ALA A 15 5.77 4.79 -7.10
C ALA A 15 5.59 6.01 -6.19
N GLY A 16 6.56 6.27 -5.32
CA GLY A 16 6.54 7.35 -4.33
C GLY A 16 7.37 7.00 -3.09
N PRO A 17 7.53 7.94 -2.15
CA PRO A 17 8.14 7.66 -0.85
C PRO A 17 7.27 6.73 0.00
N GLU A 18 7.83 6.17 1.07
CA GLU A 18 7.03 5.49 2.09
C GLU A 18 6.05 6.51 2.70
N PRO A 19 4.73 6.28 2.62
CA PRO A 19 3.76 7.19 3.19
C PRO A 19 3.81 7.11 4.72
N ASP A 20 3.56 8.23 5.39
CA ASP A 20 3.20 8.18 6.80
C ASP A 20 1.81 7.55 6.99
N ARG A 21 1.40 7.37 8.24
CA ARG A 21 0.14 6.72 8.59
C ARG A 21 -1.09 7.43 7.99
N GLU A 22 -1.11 8.76 8.01
CA GLU A 22 -2.25 9.54 7.50
C GLU A 22 -2.35 9.43 5.98
N ALA A 23 -1.21 9.60 5.29
CA ALA A 23 -1.10 9.43 3.86
C ALA A 23 -1.48 8.02 3.41
N ALA A 24 -1.03 6.98 4.13
CA ALA A 24 -1.36 5.59 3.83
C ALA A 24 -2.87 5.33 3.89
N LEU A 25 -3.54 5.81 4.94
CA LEU A 25 -5.00 5.71 5.07
C LEU A 25 -5.73 6.48 3.96
N ALA A 26 -5.26 7.68 3.62
CA ALA A 26 -5.85 8.50 2.58
C ALA A 26 -5.69 7.88 1.18
N LEU A 27 -4.51 7.33 0.87
CA LEU A 27 -4.24 6.60 -0.38
C LEU A 27 -5.13 5.36 -0.50
N ALA A 28 -5.22 4.54 0.56
CA ALA A 28 -6.06 3.35 0.58
C ALA A 28 -7.54 3.69 0.34
N ARG A 29 -8.05 4.76 0.99
CA ARG A 29 -9.41 5.26 0.77
C ARG A 29 -9.63 5.77 -0.66
N HIS A 30 -8.67 6.51 -1.20
CA HIS A 30 -8.79 7.11 -2.53
C HIS A 30 -8.84 6.05 -3.63
N TRP A 31 -8.00 5.02 -3.56
CA TRP A 31 -7.91 3.99 -4.61
C TRP A 31 -8.82 2.79 -4.41
N SER A 32 -9.28 2.52 -3.19
CA SER A 32 -10.28 1.45 -2.96
C SER A 32 -11.70 1.88 -3.33
N LEU A 33 -11.97 3.19 -3.38
CA LEU A 33 -13.26 3.71 -3.80
C LEU A 33 -13.21 4.06 -5.27
N ILE A 34 -13.96 3.33 -6.10
CA ILE A 34 -14.16 3.70 -7.50
C ILE A 34 -14.97 5.01 -7.52
N ARG A 35 -14.32 6.12 -7.86
CA ARG A 35 -14.97 7.43 -8.04
C ARG A 35 -14.73 7.93 -9.47
N ILE A 36 -15.79 7.92 -10.27
CA ILE A 36 -15.75 8.46 -11.63
C ILE A 36 -15.45 9.97 -11.55
N GLY A 37 -14.42 10.42 -12.26
CA GLY A 37 -14.05 11.84 -12.34
C GLY A 37 -13.30 12.40 -11.12
N SER A 38 -12.89 11.58 -10.14
CA SER A 38 -12.08 12.10 -9.03
C SER A 38 -10.64 12.36 -9.47
N THR A 39 -10.15 13.57 -9.22
CA THR A 39 -8.72 13.88 -9.31
C THR A 39 -8.01 13.49 -8.01
N MET A 40 -6.73 13.16 -8.12
CA MET A 40 -5.90 12.88 -6.96
C MET A 40 -5.75 14.15 -6.11
N PRO A 41 -5.99 14.10 -4.79
CA PRO A 41 -5.77 15.25 -3.92
C PRO A 41 -4.32 15.75 -4.04
N PRO A 42 -4.05 17.08 -4.01
CA PRO A 42 -2.70 17.62 -4.18
C PRO A 42 -1.67 17.02 -3.22
N GLY A 43 -2.06 16.75 -1.97
CA GLY A 43 -1.19 16.12 -0.97
C GLY A 43 -0.82 14.66 -1.28
N LEU A 44 -1.57 13.98 -2.17
CA LEU A 44 -1.32 12.61 -2.57
C LEU A 44 -0.70 12.48 -3.98
N ALA A 45 -0.54 13.60 -4.70
CA ALA A 45 -0.11 13.61 -6.10
C ALA A 45 1.31 13.04 -6.33
N GLN A 46 2.13 12.94 -5.28
CA GLN A 46 3.46 12.34 -5.33
C GLN A 46 3.44 10.80 -5.44
N TRP A 47 2.30 10.16 -5.17
CA TRP A 47 2.13 8.71 -5.30
C TRP A 47 1.39 8.36 -6.58
N THR A 48 1.85 7.33 -7.29
CA THR A 48 1.20 6.88 -8.53
C THR A 48 1.17 5.36 -8.58
N ILE A 49 0.00 4.79 -8.92
CA ILE A 49 -0.13 3.34 -9.12
C ILE A 49 0.74 2.90 -10.31
N ARG A 50 1.53 1.85 -10.12
CA ARG A 50 2.28 1.17 -11.18
C ARG A 50 1.64 -0.20 -11.43
N THR A 51 1.18 -0.43 -12.66
CA THR A 51 0.56 -1.69 -13.08
C THR A 51 1.58 -2.71 -13.62
N ARG A 52 2.80 -2.26 -13.94
CA ARG A 52 3.92 -3.09 -14.37
C ARG A 52 5.14 -2.73 -13.54
N GLU A 53 5.45 -3.56 -12.58
CA GLU A 53 6.60 -3.37 -11.68
C GLU A 53 6.99 -4.72 -11.06
N PHE A 54 8.27 -4.88 -10.79
CA PHE A 54 8.82 -6.10 -10.20
C PHE A 54 8.76 -6.02 -8.67
N ARG A 55 8.36 -7.12 -8.01
CA ARG A 55 8.21 -7.16 -6.54
C ARG A 55 9.57 -7.02 -5.83
N GLU A 56 10.63 -7.33 -6.54
CA GLU A 56 12.03 -7.21 -6.15
C GLU A 56 12.47 -5.75 -5.98
N ASN A 57 11.77 -4.81 -6.63
CA ASN A 57 12.08 -3.37 -6.56
C ASN A 57 11.35 -2.66 -5.41
N LEU A 58 10.55 -3.39 -4.62
CA LEU A 58 9.80 -2.82 -3.51
C LEU A 58 10.76 -2.41 -2.39
N ALA A 59 10.79 -1.12 -2.07
CA ALA A 59 11.64 -0.53 -1.04
C ALA A 59 10.91 -0.41 0.31
N TRP A 60 9.57 -0.39 0.30
CA TRP A 60 8.74 -0.27 1.50
C TRP A 60 7.43 -1.04 1.32
N ALA A 61 6.83 -1.44 2.44
CA ALA A 61 5.53 -2.08 2.46
C ALA A 61 4.68 -1.52 3.60
N VAL A 62 3.45 -1.10 3.28
CA VAL A 62 2.50 -0.57 4.26
C VAL A 62 1.21 -1.36 4.16
N VAL A 63 0.71 -1.80 5.31
CA VAL A 63 -0.59 -2.46 5.42
C VAL A 63 -1.57 -1.54 6.11
N VAL A 64 -2.74 -1.36 5.51
CA VAL A 64 -3.84 -0.56 6.03
C VAL A 64 -5.01 -1.48 6.39
N PRO A 65 -5.68 -1.29 7.54
CA PRO A 65 -6.88 -2.04 7.88
C PRO A 65 -7.94 -1.92 6.80
N GLY A 66 -8.42 -3.06 6.31
CA GLY A 66 -9.58 -3.15 5.42
C GLY A 66 -10.81 -3.67 6.16
N GLY A 67 -11.98 -3.60 5.51
CA GLY A 67 -13.24 -4.13 6.06
C GLY A 67 -13.30 -5.65 6.17
N GLY A 68 -12.30 -6.37 5.68
CA GLY A 68 -12.21 -7.84 5.70
C GLY A 68 -10.80 -8.33 6.07
N GLY A 69 -10.70 -9.63 6.39
CA GLY A 69 -9.43 -10.30 6.72
C GLY A 69 -8.49 -10.42 5.52
N ARG A 70 -7.18 -10.51 5.78
CA ARG A 70 -6.15 -10.74 4.76
C ARG A 70 -6.33 -12.13 4.14
N THR A 71 -6.32 -12.22 2.81
CA THR A 71 -6.36 -13.51 2.11
C THR A 71 -5.02 -14.23 2.21
N PRO A 72 -4.97 -15.57 2.06
CA PRO A 72 -3.71 -16.32 2.04
C PRO A 72 -2.71 -15.80 1.00
N ALA A 73 -3.19 -15.34 -0.15
CA ALA A 73 -2.34 -14.77 -1.21
C ALA A 73 -1.67 -13.46 -0.77
N VAL A 74 -2.38 -12.58 -0.06
CA VAL A 74 -1.81 -11.34 0.48
C VAL A 74 -0.85 -11.65 1.63
N THR A 75 -1.16 -12.62 2.48
CA THR A 75 -0.26 -13.08 3.53
C THR A 75 1.06 -13.60 2.96
N GLN A 76 1.00 -14.50 1.97
CA GLN A 76 2.19 -15.02 1.29
C GLN A 76 3.01 -13.89 0.63
N LEU A 77 2.35 -12.93 -0.01
CA LEU A 77 3.03 -11.77 -0.59
C LEU A 77 3.80 -10.96 0.45
N LEU A 78 3.19 -10.71 1.61
CA LEU A 78 3.86 -10.00 2.71
C LEU A 78 5.04 -10.80 3.28
N GLU A 79 4.90 -12.12 3.42
CA GLU A 79 5.99 -13.00 3.84
C GLU A 79 7.17 -12.97 2.85
N GLU A 80 6.89 -13.02 1.54
CA GLU A 80 7.91 -12.89 0.49
C GLU A 80 8.64 -11.55 0.54
N ILE A 81 7.92 -10.46 0.84
CA ILE A 81 8.49 -9.11 0.97
C ILE A 81 9.35 -9.01 2.23
N ALA A 82 8.85 -9.51 3.37
CA ALA A 82 9.59 -9.52 4.63
C ALA A 82 10.88 -10.36 4.53
N ALA A 83 10.82 -11.51 3.85
CA ALA A 83 11.98 -12.37 3.61
C ALA A 83 13.10 -11.68 2.81
N ARG A 84 12.77 -10.64 2.04
CA ARG A 84 13.75 -9.79 1.31
C ARG A 84 14.32 -8.66 2.16
N GLY A 85 13.89 -8.52 3.42
CA GLY A 85 14.37 -7.49 4.34
C GLY A 85 13.62 -6.16 4.26
N VAL A 86 12.48 -6.10 3.55
CA VAL A 86 11.65 -4.91 3.50
C VAL A 86 10.79 -4.84 4.77
N VAL A 87 10.87 -3.71 5.49
CA VAL A 87 10.07 -3.48 6.69
C VAL A 87 8.60 -3.28 6.29
N ILE A 88 7.71 -4.01 6.97
CA ILE A 88 6.26 -3.89 6.80
C ILE A 88 5.70 -3.05 7.94
N ARG A 89 5.12 -1.89 7.62
CA ARG A 89 4.42 -1.01 8.57
C ARG A 89 2.93 -1.32 8.60
N ASP A 90 2.33 -1.39 9.77
CA ASP A 90 0.90 -1.61 9.94
C ASP A 90 0.20 -0.33 10.43
N ALA A 91 -0.63 0.28 9.57
CA ALA A 91 -1.33 1.53 9.85
C ALA A 91 -2.50 1.36 10.82
N GLY A 92 -2.91 0.12 11.07
CA GLY A 92 -3.93 -0.25 12.04
C GLY A 92 -3.43 -0.51 13.44
N GLY A 93 -2.13 -0.81 13.58
CA GLY A 93 -1.52 -1.08 14.87
C GLY A 93 -1.37 0.19 15.72
N GLU A 94 -1.38 0.02 17.05
CA GLU A 94 -1.07 1.09 18.01
C GLU A 94 0.38 1.57 17.95
N ARG A 95 1.25 0.86 17.21
CA ARG A 95 2.66 1.22 17.00
C ARG A 95 2.93 1.28 15.50
N TRP A 96 3.13 2.50 15.01
CA TRP A 96 3.65 2.80 13.68
C TRP A 96 5.17 2.98 13.75
#